data_AF-D0FM69-F1
#
_entry.id   AF-D0FM69-F1
#
_cell.length_a   1.000
_cell.length_b   1.000
_cell.length_c   1.000
_cell.angle_alpha   90.00
_cell.angle_beta   90.00
_cell.angle_gamma   90.00
#
_symmetry.space_group_name_H-M   'P 1'
#
loop_
_entity.id
_entity.type
_entity.pdbx_description
1 polymer ?
#
loop_
_entity_poly.entity_id
_entity_poly.type
_entity_poly.pdbx_seq_one_letter_code
_entity_poly.pdbx_strand_id
1 'polypeptide(L)' 'MKKQFETWLSSLNHPIINIFGIDSLLSYVDDDLNLITGNQDEREILDEMIAEFLIMNVES' A
#
# COMPACT_ATOMS: atom_id res chain seq x y z
N MET A 1 4.11 -4.93 -9.63
CA MET A 1 4.24 -3.70 -8.82
C MET A 1 4.30 -3.98 -7.33
N LYS A 2 3.55 -4.98 -6.85
CA LYS A 2 3.44 -5.38 -5.44
C LYS A 2 4.74 -5.55 -4.65
N LYS A 3 5.79 -6.18 -5.21
CA LYS A 3 7.10 -6.33 -4.52
C LYS A 3 7.80 -5.00 -4.23
N GLN A 4 7.67 -4.02 -5.14
CA GLN A 4 8.25 -2.69 -4.94
C GLN A 4 7.46 -1.94 -3.86
N PHE A 5 6.14 -2.07 -3.89
CA PHE A 5 5.25 -1.51 -2.87
C PHE A 5 5.53 -2.11 -1.48
N GLU A 6 5.73 -3.42 -1.36
CA GLU A 6 6.15 -4.10 -0.12
C GLU A 6 7.47 -3.52 0.43
N THR A 7 8.46 -3.33 -0.45
CA THR A 7 9.75 -2.75 -0.08
C THR A 7 9.58 -1.30 0.39
N TRP A 8 8.74 -0.53 -0.30
CA TRP A 8 8.42 0.85 0.06
C TRP A 8 7.69 0.92 1.41
N LEU A 9 6.66 0.09 1.63
CA LEU A 9 5.97 -0.02 2.91
C LEU A 9 6.95 -0.36 4.05
N SER A 10 7.88 -1.28 3.82
CA SER A 10 8.92 -1.65 4.81
C SER A 10 9.87 -0.50 5.13
N SER A 11 10.02 0.46 4.21
CA SER A 11 10.84 1.66 4.40
C SER A 11 10.10 2.78 5.15
N LEU A 12 8.77 2.72 5.20
CA LEU A 12 7.95 3.69 5.90
C LEU A 12 7.80 3.32 7.37
N ASN A 13 8.02 4.30 8.25
CA ASN A 13 7.58 4.22 9.63
C ASN A 13 6.15 4.80 9.77
N HIS A 14 5.18 4.23 9.05
CA HIS A 14 3.80 4.73 9.07
C HIS A 14 2.97 4.03 10.16
N PRO A 15 2.18 4.76 10.97
CA PRO A 15 1.36 4.18 12.03
C PRO A 15 0.43 3.07 11.55
N ILE A 16 -0.10 3.19 10.33
CA ILE A 16 -1.02 2.18 9.79
C ILE A 16 -0.33 0.84 9.51
N ILE A 17 0.95 0.86 9.15
CA ILE A 17 1.73 -0.36 8.91
C ILE A 17 1.95 -1.07 10.25
N ASN A 18 2.14 -0.32 11.33
CA ASN A 18 2.25 -0.89 12.68
C ASN A 18 0.92 -1.46 13.22
N ILE A 19 -0.22 -0.95 12.74
CA ILE A 19 -1.56 -1.41 13.16
C ILE A 19 -1.98 -2.65 12.38
N PHE A 20 -1.88 -2.62 11.04
CA PHE A 20 -2.39 -3.68 10.17
C PHE A 20 -1.32 -4.70 9.80
N GLY A 21 -0.05 -4.31 9.77
CA GLY A 21 1.04 -5.11 9.23
C GLY A 21 1.10 -5.07 7.69
N ILE A 22 2.31 -5.22 7.16
CA ILE A 22 2.57 -5.19 5.71
C ILE A 22 1.81 -6.31 5.00
N ASP A 23 1.82 -7.53 5.54
CA ASP A 23 1.14 -8.68 4.95
C ASP A 23 -0.37 -8.47 4.77
N SER A 24 -1.02 -7.84 5.74
CA SER A 24 -2.45 -7.52 5.66
C SER A 24 -2.71 -6.49 4.57
N LEU A 25 -1.92 -5.41 4.51
CA LEU A 25 -2.05 -4.39 3.46
C LEU A 25 -1.81 -4.99 2.07
N LEU A 26 -0.82 -5.88 1.92
CA LEU A 26 -0.56 -6.59 0.66
C LEU A 26 -1.68 -7.56 0.29
N SER A 27 -2.43 -8.10 1.26
CA SER A 27 -3.58 -8.95 0.96
C SER A 27 -4.75 -8.18 0.34
N TYR A 28 -4.77 -6.86 0.49
CA TYR A 28 -5.86 -5.99 0.00
C TYR A 28 -5.69 -5.57 -1.45
N VAL A 29 -4.50 -5.79 -2.01
CA VAL A 29 -4.15 -5.40 -3.37
C VAL A 29 -3.71 -6.60 -4.22
N ASP A 30 -3.95 -6.55 -5.53
CA ASP A 30 -3.37 -7.49 -6.48
C ASP A 30 -1.90 -7.14 -6.83
N ASP A 31 -1.32 -7.85 -7.79
CA ASP A 31 0.08 -7.65 -8.22
C ASP A 31 0.34 -6.27 -8.87
N ASP A 32 -0.71 -5.63 -9.37
CA ASP A 32 -0.74 -4.34 -10.05
C ASP A 32 -1.20 -3.18 -9.14
N LEU A 33 -1.38 -3.46 -7.84
CA LEU A 33 -1.85 -2.51 -6.82
C LEU A 33 -3.32 -2.10 -6.97
N ASN A 34 -4.16 -2.91 -7.63
CA ASN A 34 -5.60 -2.70 -7.60
C ASN A 34 -6.20 -3.25 -6.30
N LEU A 35 -7.07 -2.48 -5.66
CA LEU A 35 -7.78 -2.92 -4.45
C LEU A 35 -8.77 -4.06 -4.76
N ILE A 36 -8.52 -5.23 -4.17
CA ILE A 36 -9.35 -6.44 -4.33
C ILE A 36 -10.23 -6.71 -3.12
N THR A 37 -9.89 -6.19 -1.93
CA THR A 37 -10.67 -6.37 -0.70
C THR A 37 -10.48 -5.17 0.26
N GLY A 38 -11.14 -5.20 1.42
CA GLY A 38 -11.13 -4.13 2.42
C GLY A 38 -12.45 -3.38 2.48
N ASN A 39 -12.75 -2.79 3.65
CA ASN A 39 -13.89 -1.89 3.87
C ASN A 39 -13.61 -0.50 3.27
N GLN A 40 -14.59 0.41 3.33
CA GLN A 40 -14.45 1.74 2.73
C GLN A 40 -13.26 2.52 3.31
N ASP A 41 -13.13 2.57 4.64
CA ASP A 41 -12.08 3.34 5.32
C ASP A 41 -10.68 2.76 5.03
N GLU A 42 -10.56 1.43 5.03
CA GLU A 42 -9.31 0.73 4.69
C GLU A 42 -8.90 1.02 3.23
N ARG A 43 -9.87 1.03 2.32
CA ARG A 43 -9.64 1.32 0.91
C ARG A 43 -9.20 2.75 0.69
N GLU A 44 -9.83 3.73 1.34
CA GLU A 44 -9.46 5.15 1.22
C GLU A 44 -8.00 5.35 1.64
N ILE A 45 -7.58 4.78 2.77
CA ILE A 45 -6.20 4.94 3.23
C ILE A 45 -5.21 4.20 2.33
N LEU A 46 -5.53 2.99 1.87
CA LEU A 46 -4.65 2.28 0.93
C LEU A 46 -4.54 3.02 -0.41
N ASP A 47 -5.64 3.59 -0.93
CA ASP A 47 -5.61 4.34 -2.18
C ASP A 47 -4.67 5.55 -2.07
N GLU A 48 -4.69 6.27 -0.94
CA GLU A 48 -3.75 7.37 -0.69
C GLU A 48 -2.30 6.86 -0.66
N MET A 49 -2.02 5.75 0.04
CA MET A 49 -0.68 5.18 0.11
C MET A 49 -0.18 4.69 -1.25
N ILE A 50 -1.04 4.06 -2.04
CA ILE A 50 -0.71 3.59 -3.39
C ILE A 50 -0.45 4.79 -4.31
N ALA A 51 -1.27 5.85 -4.22
CA ALA A 51 -1.05 7.07 -4.97
C ALA A 51 0.30 7.73 -4.63
N GLU A 52 0.65 7.85 -3.34
CA GLU A 52 1.95 8.37 -2.91
C GLU A 52 3.11 7.53 -3.45
N PHE A 53 3.00 6.20 -3.36
CA PHE A 53 3.99 5.28 -3.92
C PHE A 53 4.17 5.49 -5.42
N LEU A 54 3.06 5.58 -6.18
CA LEU A 54 3.11 5.74 -7.62
C LEU A 54 3.70 7.11 -8.02
N ILE A 55 3.38 8.18 -7.31
CA ILE A 55 3.97 9.50 -7.56
C ILE A 55 5.49 9.45 -7.39
N MET A 56 5.98 8.90 -6.27
CA MET A 56 7.41 8.78 -6.01
C MET A 56 8.14 7.87 -7.01
N ASN A 57 7.45 6.88 -7.58
CA ASN A 57 8.03 5.90 -8.50
C ASN A 57 7.88 6.27 -9.98
N VAL A 58 7.14 7.35 -10.30
CA VAL A 58 7.05 7.95 -11.65
C VAL A 58 8.11 9.05 -11.84
N GLU A 59 8.61 9.63 -10.75
CA GLU A 59 9.67 10.64 -10.77
C GLU A 59 11.10 10.07 -10.68
N SER A 60 11.27 8.74 -10.66
CA SER A 60 12.56 8.01 -10.58
C SER A 60 13.02 7.40 -11.90
#